data_AF-A0A4Q9RR11-F1
#
_entry.id   AF-A0A4Q9RR11-F1
#
_cell.length_a   1.000
_cell.length_b   1.000
_cell.length_c   1.000
_cell.angle_alpha   90.00
_cell.angle_beta   90.00
_cell.angle_gamma   90.00
#
_symmetry.space_group_name_H-M   'P 1'
#
loop_
_entity.id
_entity.type
_entity.pdbx_description
1 polymer ?
#
loop_
_entity_poly.entity_id
_entity_poly.type
_entity_poly.pdbx_seq_one_letter_code
_entity_poly.pdbx_strand_id
1 'polypeptide(L)'
;MKTILLIALTSMCFVSAMNAQNIKFKKGKVLVDTVECLDYDGDANNVELITTDGEQTIFLKFIRTGVGHNGGLYTKVIFVEQEKSFTSKSYIFSRKLLVKKLLAAEVLKNCAIDESKIDKFILKYDEGIEDSLIRH
;
A
#
# COMPACT_ATOMS: atom_id res chain seq x y z
N MET A 1 -34.65 20.12 -33.46
CA MET A 1 -34.64 19.52 -32.10
C MET A 1 -33.92 18.16 -32.03
N LYS A 2 -33.94 17.32 -33.08
CA LYS A 2 -33.25 16.01 -33.07
C LYS A 2 -31.70 16.08 -33.00
N THR A 3 -31.10 17.18 -33.44
CA THR A 3 -29.64 17.38 -33.44
C THR A 3 -29.06 17.76 -32.08
N ILE A 4 -29.86 18.34 -31.18
CA ILE A 4 -29.40 18.75 -29.84
C ILE A 4 -29.30 17.53 -28.90
N LEU A 5 -30.14 16.51 -29.12
CA LEU A 5 -30.11 15.27 -28.33
C LEU A 5 -28.83 14.45 -28.57
N LEU A 6 -28.24 14.55 -29.77
CA LEU A 6 -27.05 13.78 -30.15
C LEU A 6 -25.77 14.32 -29.51
N ILE A 7 -25.70 15.63 -29.26
CA ILE A 7 -24.54 16.30 -28.66
C ILE A 7 -24.47 16.07 -27.14
N ALA A 8 -25.63 15.96 -26.48
CA ALA A 8 -25.72 15.63 -25.05
C ALA A 8 -25.26 14.20 -24.75
N LEU A 9 -25.49 13.25 -25.67
CA LEU A 9 -25.13 11.85 -25.47
C LEU A 9 -23.63 11.59 -25.61
N THR A 10 -22.92 12.37 -26.42
CA THR A 10 -21.45 12.28 -26.57
C THR A 10 -20.66 12.92 -25.42
N SER A 11 -21.27 13.82 -24.63
CA SER A 11 -20.58 14.48 -23.51
C SER A 11 -20.49 13.61 -22.24
N MET A 12 -21.28 12.53 -22.13
CA MET A 12 -21.25 11.63 -20.97
C MET A 12 -20.14 10.57 -21.03
N CYS A 13 -19.43 10.42 -22.15
CA CYS A 13 -18.40 9.40 -22.30
C CYS A 13 -17.01 9.81 -21.78
N PHE A 14 -16.81 11.05 -21.30
CA PHE A 14 -15.49 11.53 -20.84
C PHE A 14 -15.27 11.47 -19.33
N VAL A 15 -16.29 11.16 -18.51
CA VAL A 15 -16.16 11.12 -17.04
C VAL A 15 -15.57 9.80 -16.52
N SER A 16 -15.30 8.84 -17.39
CA SER A 16 -14.71 7.54 -17.07
C SER A 16 -13.19 7.50 -17.30
N ALA A 17 -12.50 8.65 -17.35
CA ALA A 17 -11.07 8.70 -17.10
C ALA A 17 -10.82 8.32 -15.63
N MET A 18 -10.86 7.01 -15.37
CA MET A 18 -10.54 6.36 -14.12
C MET A 18 -9.14 6.83 -13.70
N ASN A 19 -9.09 7.68 -12.67
CA ASN A 19 -7.83 8.17 -12.10
C ASN A 19 -7.08 7.00 -11.47
N ALA A 20 -6.28 6.30 -12.26
CA ALA A 20 -5.25 5.43 -11.76
C ALA A 20 -4.19 6.31 -11.11
N GLN A 21 -4.26 6.45 -9.78
CA GLN A 21 -3.31 7.27 -9.01
C GLN A 21 -1.87 6.90 -9.38
N ASN A 22 -1.11 7.90 -9.82
CA ASN A 22 0.25 7.73 -10.30
C ASN A 22 1.22 7.76 -9.14
N ILE A 23 1.72 6.58 -8.75
CA ILE A 23 2.67 6.43 -7.64
C ILE A 23 4.10 6.33 -8.19
N LYS A 24 4.97 7.25 -7.76
CA LYS A 24 6.40 7.30 -8.12
C LYS A 24 7.28 7.36 -6.88
N PHE A 25 8.39 6.63 -6.90
CA PHE A 25 9.43 6.69 -5.88
C PHE A 25 10.63 7.40 -6.49
N LYS A 26 11.05 8.54 -5.93
CA LYS A 26 12.17 9.34 -6.47
C LYS A 26 12.85 10.11 -5.35
N LYS A 27 14.18 10.00 -5.26
CA LYS A 27 15.03 10.75 -4.33
C LYS A 27 14.55 10.69 -2.86
N GLY A 28 14.18 9.50 -2.38
CA GLY A 28 13.69 9.32 -1.00
C GLY A 28 12.25 9.82 -0.76
N LYS A 29 11.53 10.24 -1.81
CA LYS A 29 10.14 10.68 -1.74
C LYS A 29 9.21 9.75 -2.52
N VAL A 30 8.01 9.55 -1.98
CA VAL A 30 6.87 8.90 -2.64
C VAL A 30 5.91 9.96 -3.11
N LEU A 31 5.79 10.10 -4.43
CA LEU A 31 4.86 11.02 -5.06
C LEU A 31 3.59 10.28 -5.44
N VAL A 32 2.44 10.78 -4.98
CA VAL A 32 1.10 10.33 -5.39
C VAL A 32 0.50 11.46 -6.22
N ASP A 33 0.24 11.19 -7.49
CA ASP A 33 -0.28 12.20 -8.43
C ASP A 33 0.55 13.48 -8.43
N THR A 34 1.88 13.33 -8.39
CA THR A 34 2.91 14.40 -8.35
C THR A 34 3.04 15.18 -7.04
N VAL A 35 2.19 14.90 -6.05
CA VAL A 35 2.31 15.46 -4.70
C VAL A 35 3.22 14.56 -3.86
N GLU A 36 4.19 15.16 -3.17
CA GLU A 36 5.01 14.43 -2.19
C GLU A 36 4.12 14.03 -0.99
N CYS A 37 3.91 12.73 -0.82
CA CYS A 37 3.01 12.21 0.23
C CYS A 37 3.75 11.49 1.36
N LEU A 38 4.85 10.80 1.04
CA LEU A 38 5.61 10.06 2.03
C LEU A 38 7.09 10.22 1.73
N ASP A 39 7.88 10.09 2.78
CA ASP A 39 9.31 9.83 2.67
C ASP A 39 9.51 8.32 2.66
N TYR A 40 10.59 7.86 2.02
CA TYR A 40 10.97 6.46 2.06
C TYR A 40 12.47 6.29 2.15
N ASP A 41 12.87 5.28 2.90
CA ASP A 41 14.26 4.82 3.00
C ASP A 41 14.33 3.28 3.05
N GLY A 42 15.54 2.76 3.11
CA GLY A 42 15.83 1.34 3.27
C GLY A 42 16.30 0.65 2.00
N ASP A 43 16.33 -0.68 2.06
CA ASP A 43 16.90 -1.55 1.04
C ASP A 43 15.84 -2.46 0.38
N ALA A 44 16.29 -3.45 -0.38
CA ALA A 44 15.40 -4.38 -1.08
C ALA A 44 14.60 -5.30 -0.15
N ASN A 45 15.05 -5.49 1.09
CA ASN A 45 14.46 -6.39 2.09
C ASN A 45 13.75 -5.65 3.21
N ASN A 46 14.09 -4.39 3.47
CA ASN A 46 13.48 -3.56 4.51
C ASN A 46 13.23 -2.17 3.94
N VAL A 47 11.96 -1.82 3.73
CA VAL A 47 11.54 -0.50 3.28
C VAL A 47 10.83 0.21 4.43
N GLU A 48 11.21 1.44 4.67
CA GLU A 48 10.55 2.35 5.59
C GLU A 48 9.77 3.39 4.79
N LEU A 49 8.54 3.67 5.21
CA LEU A 49 7.68 4.72 4.66
C LEU A 49 7.27 5.63 5.82
N ILE A 50 7.47 6.93 5.69
CA ILE A 50 7.21 7.91 6.76
C ILE A 50 6.28 8.99 6.21
N THR A 51 5.27 9.41 6.96
CA THR A 51 4.46 10.57 6.59
C THR A 51 5.29 11.85 6.58
N THR A 52 4.90 12.84 5.77
CA THR A 52 5.68 14.08 5.61
C THR A 52 5.79 14.92 6.88
N ASP A 53 4.90 14.72 7.85
CA ASP A 53 4.95 15.30 9.20
C ASP A 53 5.89 14.54 10.16
N GLY A 54 6.34 13.33 9.78
CA GLY A 54 7.17 12.46 10.59
C GLY A 54 6.42 11.73 11.70
N GLU A 55 5.08 11.78 11.73
CA GLU A 55 4.28 11.23 12.83
C GLU A 55 3.98 9.74 12.68
N GLN A 56 4.00 9.21 11.46
CA GLN A 56 3.54 7.85 11.16
C GLN A 56 4.54 7.11 10.28
N THR A 57 4.84 5.88 10.67
CA THR A 57 5.87 5.03 10.07
C THR A 57 5.29 3.67 9.72
N ILE A 58 5.53 3.22 8.48
CA ILE A 58 5.19 1.90 8.00
C ILE A 58 6.45 1.18 7.53
N PHE A 59 6.75 0.03 8.14
CA PHE A 59 7.78 -0.87 7.62
C PHE A 59 7.19 -1.94 6.72
N LEU A 60 7.86 -2.19 5.60
CA LEU A 60 7.67 -3.37 4.76
C LEU A 60 8.94 -4.21 4.79
N LYS A 61 8.85 -5.41 5.35
CA LYS A 61 9.95 -6.37 5.46
C LYS A 61 9.69 -7.59 4.58
N PHE A 62 10.74 -8.08 3.93
CA PHE A 62 10.74 -9.32 3.17
C PHE A 62 11.48 -10.38 3.98
N ILE A 63 10.75 -11.40 4.44
CA ILE A 63 11.27 -12.41 5.34
C ILE A 63 11.35 -13.75 4.61
N ARG A 64 12.53 -14.37 4.66
CA ARG A 64 12.76 -15.72 4.14
C ARG A 64 12.70 -16.70 5.30
N THR A 65 11.87 -17.73 5.20
CA THR A 65 11.87 -18.87 6.13
C THR A 65 12.75 -19.97 5.58
N GLY A 66 13.47 -20.71 6.42
CA GLY A 66 14.29 -21.86 6.02
C GLY A 66 15.58 -21.54 5.28
N VAL A 67 16.38 -22.58 4.99
CA VAL A 67 17.65 -22.50 4.25
C VAL A 67 17.50 -23.25 2.91
N GLY A 68 17.90 -22.64 1.80
CA GLY A 68 17.91 -23.29 0.47
C GLY A 68 16.55 -23.33 -0.25
N HIS A 69 16.27 -24.41 -0.99
CA HIS A 69 15.09 -24.55 -1.87
C HIS A 69 13.76 -24.83 -1.12
N ASN A 70 13.83 -25.17 0.16
CA ASN A 70 12.64 -25.41 1.00
C ASN A 70 12.15 -24.13 1.69
N GLY A 71 12.81 -23.00 1.43
CA GLY A 71 12.49 -21.74 2.08
C GLY A 71 11.33 -20.99 1.43
N GLY A 72 10.43 -20.44 2.25
CA GLY A 72 9.36 -19.56 1.80
C GLY A 72 9.79 -18.09 1.84
N LEU A 73 9.17 -17.25 1.01
CA LEU A 73 9.21 -15.80 1.14
C LEU A 73 7.84 -15.32 1.61
N TYR A 74 7.79 -14.48 2.63
CA TYR A 74 6.61 -13.73 2.98
C TYR A 74 6.98 -12.28 3.26
N THR A 75 5.99 -11.39 3.19
CA THR A 75 6.15 -9.98 3.57
C THR A 75 5.50 -9.75 4.92
N LYS A 76 6.15 -8.93 5.74
CA LYS A 76 5.58 -8.38 6.98
C LYS A 76 5.43 -6.89 6.82
N VAL A 77 4.24 -6.37 7.10
CA VAL A 77 3.97 -4.92 7.13
C VAL A 77 3.67 -4.53 8.57
N ILE A 78 4.31 -3.48 9.05
CA ILE A 78 4.21 -3.00 10.42
C ILE A 78 3.78 -1.54 10.38
N PHE A 79 2.68 -1.22 11.06
CA PHE A 79 2.24 0.15 11.37
C PHE A 79 2.76 0.46 12.77
N VAL A 80 3.83 1.26 12.85
CA VAL A 80 4.65 1.36 14.06
C VAL A 80 3.88 1.98 15.21
N GLU A 81 3.22 3.11 14.95
CA GLU A 81 2.58 3.91 15.99
C GLU A 81 1.30 3.28 16.53
N GLN A 82 0.66 2.39 15.75
CA GLN A 82 -0.50 1.63 16.23
C GLN A 82 -0.13 0.26 16.81
N GLU A 83 1.16 -0.08 16.86
CA GLU A 83 1.67 -1.38 17.32
C GLU A 83 1.00 -2.57 16.61
N LYS A 84 0.68 -2.38 15.33
CA LYS A 84 -0.06 -3.35 14.52
C LYS A 84 0.80 -3.87 13.38
N SER A 85 0.64 -5.14 13.04
CA SER A 85 1.33 -5.72 11.90
C SER A 85 0.54 -6.86 11.28
N PHE A 86 0.90 -7.22 10.06
CA PHE A 86 0.38 -8.41 9.41
C PHE A 86 1.45 -9.08 8.56
N THR A 87 1.21 -10.35 8.24
CA THR A 87 2.10 -11.16 7.41
C THR A 87 1.34 -11.73 6.22
N SER A 88 1.93 -11.72 5.03
CA SER A 88 1.32 -12.30 3.83
C SER A 88 2.36 -13.01 2.97
N LYS A 89 2.03 -14.24 2.57
CA LYS A 89 2.80 -15.09 1.66
C LYS A 89 2.09 -15.23 0.33
N SER A 90 0.75 -15.26 0.32
CA SER A 90 -0.02 -15.29 -0.93
C SER A 90 0.02 -13.96 -1.68
N TYR A 91 0.21 -12.85 -0.95
CA TYR A 91 0.27 -11.50 -1.51
C TYR A 91 1.57 -10.79 -1.15
N ILE A 92 2.60 -10.99 -1.97
CA ILE A 92 3.91 -10.37 -1.77
C ILE A 92 3.87 -8.89 -2.15
N PHE A 93 3.92 -8.03 -1.13
CA PHE A 93 3.94 -6.59 -1.32
C PHE A 93 5.30 -6.10 -1.82
N SER A 94 5.31 -5.36 -2.92
CA SER A 94 6.41 -4.42 -3.21
C SER A 94 6.11 -3.06 -2.60
N ARG A 95 7.11 -2.19 -2.41
CA ARG A 95 6.90 -0.82 -1.89
C ARG A 95 5.81 -0.04 -2.65
N LYS A 96 5.82 -0.11 -3.98
CA LYS A 96 4.81 0.55 -4.82
C LYS A 96 3.44 -0.10 -4.70
N LEU A 97 3.39 -1.42 -4.58
CA LEU A 97 2.15 -2.15 -4.40
C LEU A 97 1.51 -1.86 -3.04
N LEU A 98 2.31 -1.80 -1.98
CA LEU A 98 1.85 -1.45 -0.63
C LEU A 98 1.18 -0.07 -0.64
N VAL A 99 1.86 0.97 -1.11
CA VAL A 99 1.28 2.33 -1.21
C VAL A 99 -0.02 2.31 -2.02
N LYS A 100 -0.04 1.59 -3.16
CA LYS A 100 -1.26 1.45 -3.98
C LYS A 100 -2.41 0.82 -3.19
N LYS A 101 -2.14 -0.19 -2.37
CA LYS A 101 -3.17 -0.86 -1.57
C LYS A 101 -3.63 -0.02 -0.39
N LEU A 102 -2.72 0.72 0.25
CA LEU A 102 -3.06 1.66 1.31
C LEU A 102 -4.01 2.75 0.79
N LEU A 103 -3.71 3.34 -0.37
CA LEU A 103 -4.58 4.31 -1.04
C LEU A 103 -5.95 3.72 -1.40
N ALA A 104 -5.96 2.52 -2.02
CA ALA A 104 -7.20 1.87 -2.43
C ALA A 104 -8.10 1.43 -1.26
N ALA A 105 -7.52 1.23 -0.08
CA ALA A 105 -8.25 0.91 1.15
C ALA A 105 -8.55 2.14 2.00
N GLU A 106 -8.18 3.34 1.52
CA GLU A 106 -8.24 4.62 2.24
C GLU A 106 -7.46 4.63 3.56
N VAL A 107 -6.50 3.71 3.76
CA VAL A 107 -5.57 3.76 4.89
C VAL A 107 -4.58 4.90 4.73
N LEU A 108 -4.12 5.15 3.50
CA LEU A 108 -3.40 6.37 3.15
C LEU A 108 -4.39 7.29 2.45
N LYS A 109 -4.72 8.42 3.08
CA LYS A 109 -5.68 9.40 2.55
C LYS A 109 -5.15 10.80 2.79
N ASN A 110 -5.13 11.62 1.73
CA ASN A 110 -4.55 12.97 1.79
C ASN A 110 -3.13 12.99 2.37
N CYS A 111 -2.30 12.02 1.96
CA CYS A 111 -0.94 11.81 2.47
C CYS A 111 -0.81 11.53 3.98
N ALA A 112 -1.90 11.27 4.69
CA ALA A 112 -1.92 10.88 6.10
C ALA A 112 -2.48 9.47 6.30
N ILE A 113 -2.13 8.85 7.42
CA ILE A 113 -2.64 7.53 7.79
C ILE A 113 -4.00 7.67 8.50
N ASP A 114 -5.03 7.02 7.98
CA ASP A 114 -6.33 6.87 8.63
C ASP A 114 -6.33 5.60 9.49
N GLU A 115 -6.05 5.77 10.78
CA GLU A 115 -5.94 4.67 11.74
C GLU A 115 -7.22 3.82 11.81
N SER A 116 -8.38 4.42 11.57
CA SER A 116 -9.68 3.72 11.62
C SER A 116 -9.82 2.64 10.55
N LYS A 117 -8.95 2.65 9.52
CA LYS A 117 -8.97 1.71 8.40
C LYS A 117 -7.92 0.61 8.53
N ILE A 118 -6.95 0.74 9.43
CA ILE A 118 -5.82 -0.18 9.56
C ILE A 118 -6.31 -1.60 9.88
N ASP A 119 -7.24 -1.77 10.82
CA ASP A 119 -7.71 -3.10 11.22
C ASP A 119 -8.38 -3.85 10.06
N LYS A 120 -9.19 -3.13 9.27
CA LYS A 120 -9.83 -3.70 8.08
C LYS A 120 -8.79 -4.07 7.01
N PHE A 121 -7.72 -3.27 6.89
CA PHE A 121 -6.63 -3.56 5.97
C PHE A 121 -5.86 -4.81 6.39
N ILE A 122 -5.52 -4.92 7.67
CA ILE A 122 -4.87 -6.08 8.27
C ILE A 122 -5.71 -7.33 8.06
N LEU A 123 -6.98 -7.31 8.45
CA LEU A 123 -7.90 -8.45 8.31
C LEU A 123 -7.98 -8.99 6.87
N LYS A 124 -7.77 -8.12 5.88
CA LYS A 124 -7.84 -8.49 4.46
C LYS A 124 -6.61 -9.24 3.97
N TYR A 125 -5.44 -8.97 4.52
CA TYR A 125 -4.16 -9.46 3.98
C TYR A 125 -3.37 -10.32 4.96
N ASP A 126 -3.72 -10.30 6.24
CA ASP A 126 -3.04 -11.11 7.22
C ASP A 126 -3.35 -12.60 7.04
N GLU A 127 -2.30 -13.38 7.00
CA GLU A 127 -2.32 -14.84 6.89
C GLU A 127 -1.84 -15.51 8.19
N GLY A 128 -1.44 -14.74 9.21
CA GLY A 128 -1.03 -15.27 10.52
C GLY A 128 0.18 -16.20 10.45
N ILE A 129 1.13 -15.92 9.55
CA ILE A 129 2.24 -16.83 9.25
C ILE A 129 3.12 -17.06 10.49
N GLU A 130 3.44 -16.00 11.22
CA GLU A 130 4.33 -16.11 12.39
C GLU A 130 3.69 -16.90 13.54
N ASP A 131 2.37 -16.81 13.72
CA ASP A 131 1.64 -17.61 14.70
C ASP A 131 1.71 -19.11 14.37
N SER A 132 1.78 -19.45 13.08
CA SER A 132 1.94 -20.84 12.63
C SER A 132 3.36 -21.38 12.83
N LEU A 133 4.37 -20.50 12.91
CA LEU A 133 5.78 -20.87 13.11
C LEU A 133 6.12 -21.13 14.60
N ILE A 134 5.42 -20.49 15.53
CA ILE A 134 5.64 -20.64 16.99
C ILE A 134 5.02 -21.93 17.55
N ARG A 135 4.02 -22.51 16.87
CA ARG A 135 3.30 -23.71 17.33
C ARG A 135 3.98 -25.04 17.02
N HIS A 136 5.22 -25.01 16.55
CA HIS A 136 6.09 -26.17 16.30
C HIS A 136 7.37 -26.07 17.12
#